data_AF-A0A7R9Q4A5-F1
#
_entry.id   AF-A0A7R9Q4A5-F1
#
_cell.length_a   1.000
_cell.length_b   1.000
_cell.length_c   1.000
_cell.angle_alpha   90.00
_cell.angle_beta   90.00
_cell.angle_gamma   90.00
#
_symmetry.space_group_name_H-M   'P 1'
#
loop_
_entity.id
_entity.type
_entity.pdbx_description
1 polymer ?
#
loop_
_entity_poly.entity_id
_entity_poly.type
_entity_poly.pdbx_seq_one_letter_code
_entity_poly.pdbx_strand_id
1 'polypeptide(L)'
;MAATVSLMSLSPVDHTMKCVSSPVTSMSSQSTAESGSESHAFVTLVMKSDKYMAGALVLAQSLRNNRTNSSLVCMITHDISVRAAKVLKKWYDFVWTVPYIRQRCVTFKTRRQRDLYEDWIEESFTKWNCLNHEMFGRFDKVLFIDADMMVANNCDHQLFGLDPPAMTFSLPWAKPYCPHGIDNPYGELRHGITVDVDLIKRGFHTFLGIGSLVLVRPDQRVFNQMLKLLRNQMFFGSKECFSGFDEQLICATYVSLNQSFRHIHQCYNWSVSKWEWLSIAGEGDTHPKIVHFYGDQKPWYSSRNFQWSDTIEWWTIADQIIASDDSTRRFFELQF
;
A
#
# COMPACT_ATOMS: atom_id res chain seq x y z
N MET A 1 -71.06 24.43 19.47
CA MET A 1 -71.60 25.78 19.71
C MET A 1 -70.52 26.76 19.25
N ALA A 2 -70.51 27.18 17.98
CA ALA A 2 -71.34 28.25 17.41
C ALA A 2 -71.19 29.58 18.17
N ALA A 3 -70.31 30.47 17.68
CA ALA A 3 -70.50 31.92 17.70
C ALA A 3 -69.50 32.58 16.72
N THR A 4 -70.04 32.91 15.55
CA THR A 4 -69.48 33.72 14.45
C THR A 4 -69.43 35.22 14.84
N VAL A 5 -68.92 36.05 13.91
CA VAL A 5 -69.16 37.51 13.70
C VAL A 5 -67.99 38.40 14.15
N SER A 6 -67.45 39.37 13.40
CA SER A 6 -67.80 40.00 12.11
C SER A 6 -66.53 40.49 11.41
N LEU A 7 -66.56 40.49 10.07
CA LEU A 7 -65.75 41.36 9.21
C LEU A 7 -66.23 42.82 9.34
N MET A 8 -65.30 43.77 9.27
CA MET A 8 -65.51 45.04 8.58
C MET A 8 -64.24 45.47 7.84
N SER A 9 -64.46 45.71 6.56
CA SER A 9 -63.59 46.23 5.51
C SER A 9 -63.24 47.70 5.70
N LEU A 10 -62.09 48.14 5.17
CA LEU A 10 -61.97 48.99 3.97
C LEU A 10 -60.51 49.46 3.76
N SER A 11 -60.06 49.28 2.52
CA SER A 11 -58.81 49.66 1.86
C SER A 11 -58.78 51.16 1.45
N PRO A 12 -57.82 51.63 0.61
CA PRO A 12 -56.35 51.55 0.60
C PRO A 12 -55.74 52.99 0.55
N VAL A 13 -54.43 53.16 0.41
CA VAL A 13 -53.78 54.03 -0.61
C VAL A 13 -52.26 54.01 -0.43
N ASP A 14 -51.63 53.86 -1.58
CA ASP A 14 -50.24 53.69 -1.92
C ASP A 14 -49.48 55.03 -1.93
N HIS A 15 -48.23 55.06 -1.45
CA HIS A 15 -47.27 56.10 -1.84
C HIS A 15 -45.84 55.56 -1.88
N THR A 16 -45.20 55.89 -2.99
CA THR A 16 -43.97 55.36 -3.55
C THR A 16 -42.69 55.86 -2.88
N MET A 17 -41.73 54.92 -2.84
CA MET A 17 -40.26 55.04 -2.96
C MET A 17 -39.50 56.14 -2.19
N LYS A 18 -38.53 55.68 -1.39
CA LYS A 18 -37.09 56.05 -1.55
C LYS A 18 -36.17 55.07 -0.82
N CYS A 19 -35.25 54.49 -1.58
CA CYS A 19 -34.11 53.69 -1.12
C CYS A 19 -33.11 54.57 -0.34
N VAL A 20 -32.70 54.12 0.85
CA VAL A 20 -31.35 54.35 1.39
C VAL A 20 -30.92 53.09 2.15
N SER A 21 -29.84 52.49 1.66
CA SER A 21 -29.18 51.29 2.18
C SER A 21 -28.37 51.58 3.45
N SER A 22 -28.41 50.65 4.41
CA SER A 22 -27.35 50.44 5.41
C SER A 22 -27.30 48.94 5.75
N PRO A 23 -26.11 48.36 5.98
CA PRO A 23 -25.89 46.93 5.82
C PRO A 23 -26.29 46.14 7.07
N VAL A 24 -27.18 45.17 6.89
CA VAL A 24 -27.49 44.16 7.91
C VAL A 24 -26.59 42.95 7.64
N THR A 25 -25.68 42.70 8.57
CA THR A 25 -24.82 41.52 8.65
C THR A 25 -25.71 40.28 8.79
N SER A 26 -25.89 39.54 7.70
CA SER A 26 -26.58 38.26 7.70
C SER A 26 -25.70 37.20 8.36
N MET A 27 -26.16 36.63 9.47
CA MET A 27 -25.71 35.33 9.97
C MET A 27 -26.03 34.29 8.90
N SER A 28 -25.03 33.92 8.09
CA SER A 28 -25.09 32.72 7.27
C SER A 28 -24.70 31.53 8.15
N SER A 29 -25.66 30.62 8.30
CA SER A 29 -25.48 29.24 8.76
C SER A 29 -24.13 28.67 8.30
N GLN A 30 -23.26 28.38 9.27
CA GLN A 30 -22.10 27.54 9.03
C GLN A 30 -22.60 26.16 8.61
N SER A 31 -22.37 25.81 7.34
CA SER A 31 -22.50 24.44 6.88
C SER A 31 -21.52 23.60 7.69
N THR A 32 -22.06 22.62 8.41
CA THR A 32 -21.30 21.52 8.99
C THR A 32 -20.40 20.93 7.92
N ALA A 33 -19.08 20.99 8.15
CA ALA A 33 -18.10 20.33 7.32
C ALA A 33 -18.49 18.85 7.19
N GLU A 34 -18.82 18.44 5.97
CA GLU A 34 -18.84 17.03 5.60
C GLU A 34 -17.47 16.43 5.98
N SER A 35 -17.48 15.29 6.64
CA SER A 35 -16.28 14.53 6.95
C SER A 35 -15.57 14.17 5.64
N GLY A 36 -14.58 14.96 5.25
CA GLY A 36 -13.82 14.71 4.03
C GLY A 36 -13.18 13.33 4.14
N SER A 37 -13.55 12.42 3.24
CA SER A 37 -12.82 11.18 3.03
C SER A 37 -11.36 11.55 2.75
N GLU A 38 -10.42 11.04 3.53
CA GLU A 38 -9.01 11.07 3.14
C GLU A 38 -8.91 10.27 1.83
N SER A 39 -8.41 10.88 0.75
CA SER A 39 -8.55 10.23 -0.57
C SER A 39 -7.72 8.96 -0.66
N HIS A 40 -6.50 8.97 -0.12
CA HIS A 40 -5.50 7.92 -0.33
C HIS A 40 -4.71 7.59 0.94
N ALA A 41 -4.24 6.34 1.03
CA ALA A 41 -3.34 5.92 2.10
C ALA A 41 -2.22 5.01 1.60
N PHE A 42 -1.03 5.17 2.18
CA PHE A 42 0.00 4.14 2.19
C PHE A 42 -0.26 3.18 3.35
N VAL A 43 -0.28 1.89 3.08
CA VAL A 43 -0.56 0.84 4.06
C VAL A 43 0.61 -0.13 4.13
N THR A 44 1.16 -0.35 5.32
CA THR A 44 2.17 -1.38 5.56
C THR A 44 1.70 -2.44 6.56
N LEU A 45 2.45 -3.53 6.71
CA LEU A 45 2.17 -4.60 7.67
C LEU A 45 3.40 -4.93 8.51
N VAL A 46 3.24 -4.95 9.83
CA VAL A 46 4.19 -5.55 10.77
C VAL A 46 3.50 -6.75 11.43
N MET A 47 4.00 -7.97 11.19
CA MET A 47 3.37 -9.19 11.70
C MET A 47 4.35 -10.13 12.42
N LYS A 48 3.81 -11.05 13.22
CA LYS A 48 4.49 -12.12 13.97
C LYS A 48 5.42 -11.68 15.11
N SER A 49 6.13 -10.57 14.94
CA SER A 49 7.12 -10.08 15.91
C SER A 49 7.51 -8.63 15.62
N ASP A 50 8.22 -8.02 16.56
CA ASP A 50 8.77 -6.66 16.42
C ASP A 50 9.90 -6.56 15.36
N LYS A 51 10.29 -7.64 14.68
CA LYS A 51 11.46 -7.70 13.77
C LYS A 51 11.40 -6.70 12.61
N TYR A 52 10.21 -6.33 12.15
CA TYR A 52 10.01 -5.39 11.04
C TYR A 52 9.74 -3.95 11.49
N MET A 53 9.86 -3.66 12.80
CA MET A 53 9.69 -2.31 13.34
C MET A 53 10.63 -1.30 12.71
N ALA A 54 11.91 -1.65 12.56
CA ALA A 54 12.91 -0.74 11.98
C ALA A 54 12.55 -0.34 10.55
N GLY A 55 12.15 -1.33 9.74
CA GLY A 55 11.67 -1.11 8.39
C GLY A 55 10.43 -0.23 8.34
N ALA A 56 9.41 -0.53 9.15
CA ALA A 56 8.19 0.26 9.21
C ALA A 56 8.45 1.72 9.64
N LEU A 57 9.38 1.96 10.57
CA LEU A 57 9.73 3.32 10.98
C LEU A 57 10.47 4.08 9.87
N VAL A 58 11.42 3.43 9.19
CA VAL A 58 12.12 4.05 8.06
C VAL A 58 11.19 4.32 6.89
N LEU A 59 10.27 3.42 6.58
CA LEU A 59 9.24 3.64 5.57
C LEU A 59 8.42 4.89 5.90
N ALA A 60 7.88 5.00 7.12
CA ALA A 60 7.10 6.16 7.55
C ALA A 60 7.91 7.47 7.47
N GLN A 61 9.13 7.48 8.01
CA GLN A 61 9.99 8.67 7.96
C GLN A 61 10.35 9.04 6.52
N SER A 62 10.63 8.06 5.64
CA SER A 62 10.98 8.31 4.24
C SER A 62 9.82 8.94 3.45
N LEU A 63 8.58 8.48 3.70
CA LEU A 63 7.36 9.07 3.15
C LEU A 63 7.15 10.51 3.63
N ARG A 64 7.38 10.77 4.93
CA ARG A 64 7.27 12.12 5.51
C ARG A 64 8.37 13.07 5.02
N ASN A 65 9.61 12.60 4.90
CA ASN A 65 10.72 13.35 4.32
C ASN A 65 10.41 13.78 2.88
N ASN A 66 9.71 12.92 2.14
CA ASN A 66 9.24 13.18 0.78
C ASN A 66 7.89 13.88 0.70
N ARG A 67 7.36 14.40 1.83
CA ARG A 67 6.16 15.24 1.89
C ARG A 67 4.93 14.57 1.26
N THR A 68 4.71 13.29 1.53
CA THR A 68 3.44 12.65 1.14
C THR A 68 2.25 13.41 1.74
N ASN A 69 1.20 13.57 0.94
CA ASN A 69 -0.08 14.13 1.40
C ASN A 69 -1.08 13.03 1.79
N SER A 70 -0.69 11.77 1.61
CA SER A 70 -1.52 10.60 1.87
C SER A 70 -1.37 10.15 3.32
N SER A 71 -2.41 9.49 3.83
CA SER A 71 -2.40 8.96 5.20
C SER A 71 -1.49 7.75 5.32
N LEU A 72 -0.85 7.58 6.47
CA LEU A 72 0.01 6.45 6.77
C LEU A 72 -0.72 5.48 7.71
N VAL A 73 -0.93 4.25 7.24
CA VAL A 73 -1.56 3.17 8.02
C VAL A 73 -0.57 2.04 8.24
N CYS A 74 -0.38 1.64 9.50
CA CYS A 74 0.33 0.42 9.84
C CYS A 74 -0.66 -0.64 10.32
N MET A 75 -0.82 -1.70 9.55
CA MET A 75 -1.46 -2.92 10.02
C MET A 75 -0.51 -3.66 10.95
N ILE A 76 -1.01 -4.10 12.10
CA ILE A 76 -0.28 -4.95 13.04
C ILE A 76 -1.07 -6.20 13.36
N THR A 77 -0.38 -7.29 13.66
CA THR A 77 -1.01 -8.48 14.25
C THR A 77 -1.00 -8.41 15.78
N HIS A 78 -1.83 -9.23 16.43
CA HIS A 78 -2.03 -9.18 17.89
C HIS A 78 -0.80 -9.53 18.74
N ASP A 79 0.21 -10.15 18.12
CA ASP A 79 1.49 -10.58 18.68
C ASP A 79 2.60 -9.51 18.57
N ILE A 80 2.30 -8.34 18.00
CA ILE A 80 3.18 -7.17 18.10
C ILE A 80 3.17 -6.62 19.52
N SER A 81 4.35 -6.33 20.07
CA SER A 81 4.46 -5.93 21.47
C SER A 81 3.72 -4.61 21.73
N VAL A 82 3.14 -4.46 22.92
CA VAL A 82 2.47 -3.20 23.33
C VAL A 82 3.40 -2.00 23.19
N ARG A 83 4.71 -2.19 23.42
CA ARG A 83 5.72 -1.15 23.26
C ARG A 83 5.91 -0.78 21.80
N ALA A 84 6.06 -1.76 20.91
CA ALA A 84 6.13 -1.55 19.47
C ALA A 84 4.87 -0.84 18.94
N ALA A 85 3.68 -1.31 19.30
CA ALA A 85 2.43 -0.67 18.91
C ALA A 85 2.32 0.79 19.40
N LYS A 86 2.78 1.09 20.63
CA LYS A 86 2.84 2.47 21.15
C LYS A 86 3.78 3.36 20.35
N VAL A 87 4.93 2.83 19.91
CA VAL A 87 5.87 3.57 19.07
C VAL A 87 5.25 3.81 17.69
N LEU A 88 4.71 2.78 17.02
CA LEU A 88 4.07 2.94 15.71
C LEU A 88 2.97 4.04 15.70
N LYS A 89 2.21 4.17 16.79
CA LYS A 89 1.17 5.20 16.94
C LYS A 89 1.70 6.65 16.97
N LYS A 90 3.00 6.86 17.16
CA LYS A 90 3.63 8.18 17.03
C LYS A 90 4.07 8.48 15.58
N TRP A 91 4.23 7.44 14.76
CA TRP A 91 4.87 7.49 13.44
C TRP A 91 3.88 7.32 12.29
N TYR A 92 2.75 6.67 12.55
CA TYR A 92 1.66 6.44 11.61
C TYR A 92 0.40 7.18 12.06
N ASP A 93 -0.40 7.67 11.11
CA ASP A 93 -1.68 8.31 11.40
C ASP A 93 -2.67 7.30 11.98
N PHE A 94 -2.61 6.06 11.49
CA PHE A 94 -3.43 4.95 11.95
C PHE A 94 -2.59 3.70 12.20
N VAL A 95 -2.84 3.05 13.33
CA VAL A 95 -2.29 1.72 13.64
C VAL A 95 -3.44 0.79 13.95
N TRP A 96 -3.69 -0.18 13.07
CA TRP A 96 -4.85 -1.06 13.14
C TRP A 96 -4.42 -2.50 13.35
N THR A 97 -4.99 -3.14 14.38
CA THR A 97 -4.82 -4.58 14.55
C THR A 97 -5.69 -5.31 13.54
N VAL A 98 -5.08 -6.15 12.71
CA VAL A 98 -5.77 -6.95 11.68
C VAL A 98 -5.76 -8.43 12.03
N PRO A 99 -6.79 -9.19 11.64
CA PRO A 99 -6.76 -10.64 11.81
C PRO A 99 -5.75 -11.27 10.85
N TYR A 100 -5.09 -12.33 11.32
CA TYR A 100 -4.31 -13.18 10.42
C TYR A 100 -5.21 -13.79 9.34
N ILE A 101 -4.76 -13.73 8.09
CA ILE A 101 -5.34 -14.51 6.99
C ILE A 101 -4.37 -15.64 6.71
N ARG A 102 -4.78 -16.87 7.02
CA ARG A 102 -3.93 -18.05 6.95
C ARG A 102 -4.50 -19.12 6.05
N GLN A 103 -3.66 -19.76 5.26
CA GLN A 103 -3.98 -20.98 4.54
C GLN A 103 -2.73 -21.81 4.32
N ARG A 104 -2.87 -23.13 4.44
CA ARG A 104 -1.79 -24.06 4.12
C ARG A 104 -1.40 -23.91 2.66
N CYS A 105 -0.11 -23.89 2.39
CA CYS A 105 0.39 -23.66 1.04
C CYS A 105 1.09 -24.89 0.47
N VAL A 106 1.13 -24.99 -0.85
CA VAL A 106 2.01 -25.96 -1.50
C VAL A 106 3.47 -25.65 -1.16
N THR A 107 4.30 -26.67 -1.01
CA THR A 107 5.73 -26.45 -0.70
C THR A 107 6.46 -25.83 -1.88
N PHE A 108 7.23 -24.75 -1.66
CA PHE A 108 8.05 -24.12 -2.70
C PHE A 108 9.01 -25.10 -3.38
N LYS A 109 9.24 -24.86 -4.68
CA LYS A 109 10.10 -25.69 -5.54
C LYS A 109 11.55 -25.68 -5.09
N THR A 110 12.11 -24.49 -4.85
CA THR A 110 13.54 -24.35 -4.53
C THR A 110 13.78 -24.38 -3.02
N ARG A 111 14.95 -24.88 -2.61
CA ARG A 111 15.38 -24.86 -1.20
C ARG A 111 15.50 -23.42 -0.67
N ARG A 112 16.11 -22.52 -1.45
CA ARG A 112 16.25 -21.10 -1.11
C ARG A 112 14.89 -20.45 -0.77
N GLN A 113 13.84 -20.70 -1.56
CA GLN A 113 12.51 -20.17 -1.26
C GLN A 113 11.91 -20.77 0.02
N ARG A 114 12.12 -22.06 0.29
CA ARG A 114 11.68 -22.67 1.55
C ARG A 114 12.37 -22.01 2.74
N ASP A 115 13.70 -21.96 2.71
CA ASP A 115 14.51 -21.39 3.79
C ASP A 115 14.15 -19.90 4.07
N LEU A 116 13.77 -19.13 3.04
CA LEU A 116 13.39 -17.72 3.18
C LEU A 116 11.96 -17.48 3.69
N TYR A 117 11.03 -18.39 3.39
CA TYR A 117 9.59 -18.09 3.47
C TYR A 117 8.77 -19.07 4.33
N GLU A 118 9.29 -20.26 4.64
CA GLU A 118 8.53 -21.32 5.33
C GLU A 118 7.89 -20.87 6.65
N ASP A 119 8.57 -19.99 7.40
CA ASP A 119 8.08 -19.50 8.70
C ASP A 119 6.83 -18.61 8.63
N TRP A 120 6.53 -18.02 7.46
CA TRP A 120 5.49 -16.98 7.35
C TRP A 120 4.64 -17.06 6.08
N ILE A 121 4.99 -17.89 5.10
CA ILE A 121 4.31 -17.90 3.80
C ILE A 121 2.83 -18.27 3.90
N GLU A 122 2.45 -19.14 4.83
CA GLU A 122 1.04 -19.51 5.05
C GLU A 122 0.21 -18.36 5.63
N GLU A 123 0.86 -17.31 6.12
CA GLU A 123 0.26 -16.12 6.72
C GLU A 123 0.46 -14.87 5.85
N SER A 124 1.17 -14.98 4.73
CA SER A 124 1.52 -13.87 3.83
C SER A 124 0.27 -13.14 3.32
N PHE A 125 -0.86 -13.83 3.22
CA PHE A 125 -2.16 -13.30 2.81
C PHE A 125 -2.70 -12.21 3.75
N THR A 126 -2.18 -12.11 4.97
CA THR A 126 -2.58 -11.10 5.96
C THR A 126 -2.44 -9.67 5.43
N LYS A 127 -1.51 -9.43 4.49
CA LYS A 127 -1.36 -8.13 3.82
C LYS A 127 -2.62 -7.66 3.11
N TRP A 128 -3.43 -8.59 2.60
CA TRP A 128 -4.64 -8.29 1.84
C TRP A 128 -5.85 -7.92 2.69
N ASN A 129 -5.69 -7.78 4.01
CA ASN A 129 -6.68 -7.06 4.83
C ASN A 129 -6.91 -5.63 4.31
N CYS A 130 -5.98 -5.02 3.57
CA CYS A 130 -6.17 -3.72 2.93
C CYS A 130 -7.30 -3.69 1.87
N LEU A 131 -7.77 -4.84 1.39
CA LEU A 131 -8.97 -4.95 0.54
C LEU A 131 -10.28 -4.89 1.34
N ASN A 132 -10.24 -5.15 2.65
CA ASN A 132 -11.43 -5.20 3.49
C ASN A 132 -12.06 -3.81 3.59
N HIS A 133 -13.19 -3.61 2.92
CA HIS A 133 -13.89 -2.33 2.86
C HIS A 133 -14.42 -1.91 4.24
N GLU A 134 -14.76 -2.84 5.13
CA GLU A 134 -15.19 -2.47 6.49
C GLU A 134 -14.08 -1.77 7.28
N MET A 135 -12.81 -2.10 7.00
CA MET A 135 -11.66 -1.50 7.67
C MET A 135 -11.10 -0.29 6.90
N PHE A 136 -10.99 -0.41 5.58
CA PHE A 136 -10.28 0.55 4.72
C PHE A 136 -11.19 1.40 3.83
N GLY A 137 -12.51 1.20 3.86
CA GLY A 137 -13.48 1.89 2.99
C GLY A 137 -13.58 3.41 3.21
N ARG A 138 -12.85 3.96 4.19
CA ARG A 138 -12.66 5.41 4.35
C ARG A 138 -11.71 6.03 3.32
N PHE A 139 -10.95 5.21 2.60
CA PHE A 139 -10.00 5.64 1.55
C PHE A 139 -10.53 5.22 0.17
N ASP A 140 -10.41 6.08 -0.85
CA ASP A 140 -10.74 5.69 -2.24
C ASP A 140 -9.72 4.68 -2.78
N LYS A 141 -8.44 4.90 -2.49
CA LYS A 141 -7.35 3.99 -2.87
C LYS A 141 -6.39 3.78 -1.72
N VAL A 142 -5.89 2.55 -1.61
CA VAL A 142 -4.82 2.19 -0.70
C VAL A 142 -3.66 1.61 -1.49
N LEU A 143 -2.45 2.09 -1.22
CA LEU A 143 -1.23 1.53 -1.75
C LEU A 143 -0.58 0.70 -0.65
N PHE A 144 -0.67 -0.62 -0.77
CA PHE A 144 0.09 -1.51 0.08
C PHE A 144 1.59 -1.39 -0.27
N ILE A 145 2.43 -1.24 0.75
CA ILE A 145 3.89 -1.14 0.65
C ILE A 145 4.53 -1.95 1.78
N ASP A 146 5.37 -2.92 1.42
CA ASP A 146 6.06 -3.78 2.40
C ASP A 146 6.96 -2.93 3.33
N ALA A 147 7.10 -3.37 4.58
CA ALA A 147 7.90 -2.66 5.59
C ALA A 147 9.41 -2.65 5.30
N ASP A 148 9.89 -3.46 4.34
CA ASP A 148 11.28 -3.48 3.88
C ASP A 148 11.50 -2.60 2.63
N MET A 149 10.65 -1.59 2.42
CA MET A 149 10.80 -0.59 1.37
C MET A 149 11.11 0.81 1.94
N MET A 150 11.74 1.65 1.13
CA MET A 150 12.07 3.04 1.46
C MET A 150 11.77 3.94 0.26
N VAL A 151 11.11 5.07 0.50
CA VAL A 151 10.74 6.03 -0.54
C VAL A 151 11.83 7.09 -0.67
N ALA A 152 12.42 7.19 -1.87
CA ALA A 152 13.50 8.15 -2.18
C ALA A 152 12.96 9.47 -2.75
N ASN A 153 11.79 9.45 -3.39
CA ASN A 153 11.13 10.64 -3.94
C ASN A 153 9.61 10.60 -3.70
N ASN A 154 8.95 11.76 -3.70
CA ASN A 154 7.49 11.80 -3.68
C ASN A 154 6.92 11.11 -4.94
N CYS A 155 6.06 10.11 -4.74
CA CYS A 155 5.45 9.32 -5.80
C CYS A 155 3.92 9.33 -5.75
N ASP A 156 3.31 10.18 -4.91
CA ASP A 156 1.87 10.17 -4.65
C ASP A 156 1.08 10.34 -5.95
N HIS A 157 1.42 11.34 -6.77
CA HIS A 157 0.69 11.66 -8.00
C HIS A 157 0.77 10.51 -9.03
N GLN A 158 1.96 9.97 -9.25
CA GLN A 158 2.20 8.91 -10.24
C GLN A 158 1.51 7.61 -9.82
N LEU A 159 1.59 7.25 -8.53
CA LEU A 159 1.03 5.99 -8.03
C LEU A 159 -0.49 6.06 -7.83
N PHE A 160 -1.00 7.07 -7.11
CA PHE A 160 -2.45 7.20 -6.89
C PHE A 160 -3.21 7.73 -8.11
N GLY A 161 -2.51 8.25 -9.12
CA GLY A 161 -3.08 8.59 -10.43
C GLY A 161 -3.52 7.38 -11.26
N LEU A 162 -3.05 6.17 -10.93
CA LEU A 162 -3.43 4.94 -11.63
C LEU A 162 -4.83 4.45 -11.26
N ASP A 163 -5.47 3.74 -12.19
CA ASP A 163 -6.66 2.93 -11.89
C ASP A 163 -6.25 1.67 -11.11
N PRO A 164 -6.85 1.39 -9.95
CA PRO A 164 -6.65 0.10 -9.27
C PRO A 164 -7.42 -1.04 -9.97
N PRO A 165 -6.90 -2.28 -9.93
CA PRO A 165 -5.67 -2.66 -9.24
C PRO A 165 -4.41 -2.37 -10.06
N ALA A 166 -3.31 -2.01 -9.40
CA ALA A 166 -2.02 -1.79 -10.05
C ALA A 166 -0.86 -2.44 -9.28
N MET A 167 0.08 -3.04 -9.99
CA MET A 167 1.30 -3.65 -9.42
C MET A 167 2.41 -3.79 -10.48
N THR A 168 3.63 -4.12 -10.06
CA THR A 168 4.77 -4.25 -10.98
C THR A 168 4.81 -5.63 -11.64
N PHE A 169 4.37 -5.73 -12.89
CA PHE A 169 4.52 -6.93 -13.75
C PHE A 169 5.87 -6.94 -14.48
N SER A 170 6.95 -6.96 -13.71
CA SER A 170 8.33 -7.06 -14.18
C SER A 170 9.17 -7.67 -13.06
N LEU A 171 10.25 -8.37 -13.39
CA LEU A 171 11.15 -8.96 -12.40
C LEU A 171 12.62 -8.75 -12.80
N PRO A 172 13.51 -8.42 -11.85
CA PRO A 172 14.93 -8.23 -12.16
C PRO A 172 15.63 -9.53 -12.60
N TRP A 173 15.06 -10.69 -12.29
CA TRP A 173 15.57 -12.01 -12.70
C TRP A 173 14.96 -12.54 -13.99
N ALA A 174 14.12 -11.76 -14.66
CA ALA A 174 13.54 -12.13 -15.94
C ALA A 174 14.35 -11.54 -17.11
N LYS A 175 14.22 -12.13 -18.29
CA LYS A 175 14.76 -11.55 -19.53
C LYS A 175 14.02 -10.26 -19.90
N PRO A 176 14.68 -9.24 -20.47
CA PRO A 176 16.10 -9.18 -20.82
C PRO A 176 17.04 -8.76 -19.67
N TYR A 177 16.52 -8.34 -18.50
CA TYR A 177 17.30 -7.79 -17.38
C TYR A 177 18.32 -8.79 -16.82
N CYS A 178 17.98 -10.07 -16.84
CA CYS A 178 18.89 -11.17 -16.58
C CYS A 178 18.96 -12.07 -17.83
N PRO A 179 20.07 -12.09 -18.59
CA PRO A 179 20.15 -12.82 -19.87
C PRO A 179 19.84 -14.32 -19.76
N HIS A 180 20.24 -14.95 -18.65
CA HIS A 180 19.96 -16.36 -18.35
C HIS A 180 18.79 -16.53 -17.36
N GLY A 181 17.96 -15.49 -17.25
CA GLY A 181 16.83 -15.41 -16.33
C GLY A 181 15.58 -16.13 -16.81
N ILE A 182 14.52 -15.95 -16.04
CA ILE A 182 13.18 -16.48 -16.30
C ILE A 182 12.60 -15.81 -17.56
N ASP A 183 11.81 -16.55 -18.34
CA ASP A 183 11.11 -15.96 -19.48
C ASP A 183 10.06 -14.94 -19.02
N ASN A 184 10.12 -13.74 -19.58
CA ASN A 184 9.21 -12.64 -19.27
C ASN A 184 7.97 -12.72 -20.17
N PRO A 185 6.78 -13.06 -19.63
CA PRO A 185 5.56 -13.19 -20.44
C PRO A 185 4.94 -11.83 -20.78
N TYR A 186 5.42 -10.74 -20.15
CA TYR A 186 4.87 -9.40 -20.26
C TYR A 186 5.64 -8.50 -21.24
N GLY A 187 6.90 -8.86 -21.53
CA GLY A 187 7.81 -7.98 -22.27
C GLY A 187 8.18 -6.74 -21.47
N GLU A 188 8.53 -5.66 -22.18
CA GLU A 188 8.80 -4.36 -21.59
C GLU A 188 7.48 -3.57 -21.46
N LEU A 189 7.10 -3.23 -20.23
CA LEU A 189 5.88 -2.51 -19.94
C LEU A 189 6.19 -1.08 -19.47
N ARG A 190 5.39 -0.13 -19.94
CA ARG A 190 5.41 1.27 -19.52
C ARG A 190 4.56 1.49 -18.28
N HIS A 191 4.86 2.52 -17.49
CA HIS A 191 4.04 2.86 -16.35
C HIS A 191 2.59 3.13 -16.76
N GLY A 192 1.64 2.54 -16.04
CA GLY A 192 0.21 2.71 -16.26
C GLY A 192 -0.38 1.94 -17.45
N ILE A 193 0.42 1.16 -18.19
CA ILE A 193 -0.16 0.31 -19.25
C ILE A 193 -1.03 -0.80 -18.63
N THR A 194 -2.11 -1.16 -19.33
CA THR A 194 -2.95 -2.29 -18.93
C THR A 194 -2.22 -3.61 -19.12
N VAL A 195 -2.27 -4.47 -18.10
CA VAL A 195 -1.87 -5.87 -18.18
C VAL A 195 -3.13 -6.71 -18.16
N ASP A 196 -3.50 -7.23 -19.32
CA ASP A 196 -4.77 -7.92 -19.50
C ASP A 196 -4.83 -9.28 -18.82
N VAL A 197 -6.05 -9.71 -18.49
CA VAL A 197 -6.35 -10.97 -17.81
C VAL A 197 -5.63 -12.17 -18.45
N ASP A 198 -5.55 -12.23 -19.78
CA ASP A 198 -4.88 -13.34 -20.47
C ASP A 198 -3.35 -13.31 -20.36
N LEU A 199 -2.74 -12.13 -20.27
CA LEU A 199 -1.32 -11.98 -19.94
C LEU A 199 -1.04 -12.48 -18.52
N ILE A 200 -1.90 -12.13 -17.56
CA ILE A 200 -1.78 -12.57 -16.17
C ILE A 200 -1.96 -14.11 -16.07
N LYS A 201 -2.91 -14.69 -16.81
CA LYS A 201 -3.06 -16.16 -16.91
C LYS A 201 -1.77 -16.84 -17.40
N ARG A 202 -1.09 -16.27 -18.40
CA ARG A 202 0.22 -16.78 -18.84
C ARG A 202 1.28 -16.68 -17.73
N GLY A 203 1.25 -15.60 -16.94
CA GLY A 203 2.13 -15.39 -15.80
C GLY A 203 2.05 -16.47 -14.71
N PHE A 204 0.92 -17.15 -14.56
CA PHE A 204 0.82 -18.29 -13.63
C PHE A 204 1.73 -19.47 -14.00
N HIS A 205 2.25 -19.52 -15.23
CA HIS A 205 3.24 -20.52 -15.66
C HIS A 205 4.68 -19.99 -15.64
N THR A 206 4.89 -18.73 -15.24
CA THR A 206 6.21 -18.13 -15.04
C THR A 206 6.21 -17.28 -13.77
N PHE A 207 5.91 -15.98 -13.84
CA PHE A 207 5.79 -15.09 -12.70
C PHE A 207 4.64 -14.09 -12.87
N LEU A 208 4.20 -13.55 -11.74
CA LEU A 208 3.13 -12.56 -11.62
C LEU A 208 3.69 -11.20 -11.18
N GLY A 209 2.82 -10.24 -10.96
CA GLY A 209 3.25 -8.96 -10.40
C GLY A 209 3.85 -9.10 -9.00
N ILE A 210 4.75 -8.19 -8.64
CA ILE A 210 5.40 -8.16 -7.33
C ILE A 210 4.42 -7.63 -6.26
N GLY A 211 4.31 -8.35 -5.14
CA GLY A 211 3.36 -8.09 -4.05
C GLY A 211 3.84 -7.13 -2.96
N SER A 212 5.04 -6.56 -3.12
CA SER A 212 5.62 -5.58 -2.19
C SER A 212 5.04 -4.18 -2.36
N LEU A 213 4.52 -3.85 -3.54
CA LEU A 213 3.87 -2.58 -3.84
C LEU A 213 2.63 -2.80 -4.71
N VAL A 214 1.44 -2.64 -4.12
CA VAL A 214 0.17 -2.92 -4.81
C VAL A 214 -0.88 -1.85 -4.50
N LEU A 215 -1.38 -1.19 -5.54
CA LEU A 215 -2.48 -0.25 -5.45
C LEU A 215 -3.81 -0.99 -5.59
N VAL A 216 -4.70 -0.83 -4.62
CA VAL A 216 -6.04 -1.41 -4.67
C VAL A 216 -7.09 -0.39 -4.23
N ARG A 217 -8.33 -0.64 -4.63
CA ARG A 217 -9.51 -0.02 -4.02
C ARG A 217 -10.03 -0.99 -2.95
N PRO A 218 -10.24 -0.54 -1.70
CA PRO A 218 -10.94 -1.33 -0.70
C PRO A 218 -12.33 -1.73 -1.23
N ASP A 219 -12.59 -3.04 -1.33
CA ASP A 219 -13.81 -3.57 -1.94
C ASP A 219 -14.18 -4.91 -1.29
N GLN A 220 -15.31 -4.94 -0.58
CA GLN A 220 -15.77 -6.12 0.14
C GLN A 220 -16.06 -7.30 -0.78
N ARG A 221 -16.50 -7.06 -2.03
CA ARG A 221 -16.73 -8.12 -3.01
C ARG A 221 -15.41 -8.78 -3.40
N VAL A 222 -14.37 -7.98 -3.66
CA VAL A 222 -13.03 -8.48 -3.99
C VAL A 222 -12.45 -9.24 -2.81
N PHE A 223 -12.53 -8.68 -1.59
CA PHE A 223 -12.05 -9.34 -0.37
C PHE A 223 -12.75 -10.68 -0.11
N ASN A 224 -14.08 -10.73 -0.24
CA ASN A 224 -14.85 -11.97 -0.09
C ASN A 224 -14.48 -13.02 -1.15
N GLN A 225 -14.27 -12.60 -2.40
CA GLN A 225 -13.84 -13.50 -3.48
C GLN A 225 -12.44 -14.07 -3.20
N MET A 226 -11.52 -13.24 -2.71
CA MET A 226 -10.19 -13.68 -2.29
C MET A 226 -10.26 -14.75 -1.19
N LEU A 227 -11.03 -14.50 -0.13
CA LEU A 227 -11.21 -15.47 0.96
C LEU A 227 -11.84 -16.78 0.49
N LYS A 228 -12.78 -16.71 -0.47
CA LYS A 228 -13.38 -17.89 -1.11
C LYS A 228 -12.32 -18.70 -1.86
N LEU A 229 -11.47 -18.06 -2.66
CA LEU A 229 -10.40 -18.75 -3.40
C LEU A 229 -9.42 -19.46 -2.45
N LEU A 230 -9.03 -18.81 -1.35
CA LEU A 230 -8.17 -19.44 -0.34
C LEU A 230 -8.80 -20.70 0.25
N ARG A 231 -10.08 -20.64 0.63
CA ARG A 231 -10.78 -21.74 1.32
C ARG A 231 -11.16 -22.91 0.41
N ASN A 232 -11.17 -22.73 -0.91
CA ASN A 232 -11.58 -23.76 -1.86
C ASN A 232 -10.54 -24.88 -2.08
N GLN A 233 -9.36 -24.78 -1.47
CA GLN A 233 -8.26 -25.72 -1.65
C GLN A 233 -7.73 -26.20 -0.31
N MET A 234 -7.30 -27.46 -0.22
CA MET A 234 -6.62 -27.99 0.96
C MET A 234 -5.22 -27.38 1.13
N PHE A 235 -4.54 -27.11 0.01
CA PHE A 235 -3.29 -26.39 -0.06
C PHE A 235 -3.40 -25.34 -1.17
N PHE A 236 -3.09 -24.09 -0.86
CA PHE A 236 -3.15 -22.98 -1.81
C PHE A 236 -1.83 -22.83 -2.58
N GLY A 237 -1.93 -22.36 -3.81
CA GLY A 237 -0.81 -21.94 -4.66
C GLY A 237 -0.33 -23.01 -5.64
N SER A 238 0.44 -22.56 -6.62
CA SER A 238 1.09 -23.38 -7.64
C SER A 238 2.61 -23.30 -7.52
N LYS A 239 3.27 -24.43 -7.77
CA LYS A 239 4.74 -24.52 -7.85
C LYS A 239 5.30 -24.18 -9.24
N GLU A 240 4.41 -24.02 -10.23
CA GLU A 240 4.77 -23.63 -11.59
C GLU A 240 5.09 -22.13 -11.67
N CYS A 241 4.49 -21.33 -10.80
CA CYS A 241 4.73 -19.90 -10.69
C CYS A 241 5.85 -19.60 -9.69
N PHE A 242 6.80 -18.75 -10.08
CA PHE A 242 7.91 -18.32 -9.22
C PHE A 242 7.50 -17.29 -8.16
N SER A 243 6.36 -16.63 -8.36
CA SER A 243 5.79 -15.64 -7.45
C SER A 243 5.34 -16.24 -6.11
N GLY A 244 5.39 -15.41 -5.07
CA GLY A 244 4.90 -15.74 -3.73
C GLY A 244 3.40 -16.08 -3.73
N PHE A 245 2.93 -16.81 -2.73
CA PHE A 245 1.52 -17.24 -2.72
C PHE A 245 0.55 -16.07 -2.51
N ASP A 246 0.98 -15.01 -1.82
CA ASP A 246 0.21 -13.76 -1.72
C ASP A 246 0.04 -13.08 -3.09
N GLU A 247 1.08 -13.06 -3.93
CA GLU A 247 1.06 -12.55 -5.30
C GLU A 247 0.15 -13.41 -6.19
N GLN A 248 0.27 -14.73 -6.07
CA GLN A 248 -0.63 -15.67 -6.76
C GLN A 248 -2.09 -15.44 -6.35
N LEU A 249 -2.36 -15.21 -5.08
CA LEU A 249 -3.72 -14.98 -4.58
C LEU A 249 -4.32 -13.68 -5.11
N ILE A 250 -3.58 -12.56 -5.04
CA ILE A 250 -4.14 -11.28 -5.49
C ILE A 250 -4.41 -11.31 -6.99
N CYS A 251 -3.49 -11.85 -7.80
CA CYS A 251 -3.70 -12.02 -9.24
C CYS A 251 -4.86 -12.99 -9.53
N ALA A 252 -4.94 -14.12 -8.82
CA ALA A 252 -6.02 -15.10 -9.03
C ALA A 252 -7.39 -14.51 -8.69
N THR A 253 -7.46 -13.67 -7.65
CA THR A 253 -8.67 -12.97 -7.25
C THR A 253 -9.19 -12.09 -8.37
N TYR A 254 -8.36 -11.17 -8.88
CA TYR A 254 -8.78 -10.26 -9.94
C TYR A 254 -9.00 -10.96 -11.30
N VAL A 255 -8.19 -11.99 -11.63
CA VAL A 255 -8.44 -12.84 -12.82
C VAL A 255 -9.80 -13.53 -12.72
N SER A 256 -10.18 -14.05 -11.55
CA SER A 256 -11.49 -14.69 -11.34
C SER A 256 -12.67 -13.72 -11.47
N LEU A 257 -12.41 -12.42 -11.31
CA LEU A 257 -13.38 -11.34 -11.50
C LEU A 257 -13.30 -10.72 -12.90
N ASN A 258 -12.46 -11.27 -13.78
CA ASN A 258 -12.19 -10.77 -15.13
C ASN A 258 -11.72 -9.29 -15.13
N GLN A 259 -10.83 -8.93 -14.20
CA GLN A 259 -10.27 -7.60 -14.07
C GLN A 259 -8.77 -7.59 -14.40
N SER A 260 -8.39 -6.70 -15.33
CA SER A 260 -7.00 -6.40 -15.68
C SER A 260 -6.34 -5.55 -14.60
N PHE A 261 -5.00 -5.47 -14.62
CA PHE A 261 -4.24 -4.55 -13.76
C PHE A 261 -3.63 -3.40 -14.57
N ARG A 262 -3.20 -2.35 -13.89
CA ARG A 262 -2.22 -1.39 -14.41
C ARG A 262 -0.80 -1.79 -13.99
N HIS A 263 0.17 -1.60 -14.88
CA HIS A 263 1.58 -1.83 -14.58
C HIS A 263 2.18 -0.67 -13.78
N ILE A 264 2.80 -0.96 -12.65
CA ILE A 264 3.67 -0.03 -11.94
C ILE A 264 5.11 -0.25 -12.39
N HIS A 265 5.76 0.79 -12.92
CA HIS A 265 7.12 0.70 -13.44
C HIS A 265 8.13 0.30 -12.34
N GLN A 266 9.16 -0.46 -12.68
CA GLN A 266 10.10 -1.01 -11.71
C GLN A 266 10.91 0.04 -10.92
N CYS A 267 10.97 1.31 -11.34
CA CYS A 267 11.59 2.37 -10.53
C CYS A 267 10.86 2.60 -9.19
N TYR A 268 9.56 2.26 -9.11
CA TYR A 268 8.78 2.31 -7.87
C TYR A 268 8.84 1.00 -7.08
N ASN A 269 9.56 -0.01 -7.54
CA ASN A 269 9.70 -1.28 -6.83
C ASN A 269 11.12 -1.81 -6.96
N TRP A 270 12.11 -0.91 -6.99
CA TRP A 270 13.44 -1.25 -7.43
C TRP A 270 14.16 -2.11 -6.39
N SER A 271 14.56 -3.30 -6.79
CA SER A 271 15.30 -4.23 -5.95
C SER A 271 16.75 -3.77 -5.81
N VAL A 272 17.21 -3.67 -4.56
CA VAL A 272 18.57 -3.25 -4.22
C VAL A 272 19.64 -4.00 -5.05
N SER A 273 20.64 -3.26 -5.54
CA SER A 273 21.72 -3.77 -6.39
C SER A 273 21.28 -4.33 -7.77
N LYS A 274 20.03 -4.09 -8.23
CA LYS A 274 19.54 -4.52 -9.57
C LYS A 274 19.46 -3.36 -10.55
N TRP A 275 20.59 -2.72 -10.84
CA TRP A 275 20.66 -1.55 -11.72
C TRP A 275 20.27 -1.86 -13.17
N GLU A 276 20.57 -3.07 -13.64
CA GLU A 276 20.22 -3.55 -14.98
C GLU A 276 18.70 -3.62 -15.19
N TRP A 277 17.92 -3.68 -14.10
CA TRP A 277 16.47 -3.67 -14.18
C TRP A 277 15.92 -2.29 -14.59
N LEU A 278 16.64 -1.21 -14.31
CA LEU A 278 16.26 0.15 -14.72
C LEU A 278 16.85 0.54 -16.08
N SER A 279 18.00 -0.03 -16.47
CA SER A 279 18.75 0.42 -17.65
C SER A 279 18.07 0.09 -18.98
N ILE A 280 17.16 -0.88 -19.03
CA ILE A 280 16.51 -1.34 -20.25
C ILE A 280 15.12 -0.71 -20.43
N ALA A 281 14.58 -0.02 -19.41
CA ALA A 281 13.27 0.60 -19.54
C ALA A 281 13.37 1.95 -20.27
N GLY A 282 12.82 2.01 -21.49
CA GLY A 282 12.84 3.19 -22.37
C GLY A 282 12.14 4.47 -21.85
N GLU A 283 11.85 4.59 -20.55
CA GLU A 283 11.21 5.78 -19.95
C GLU A 283 12.21 6.82 -19.41
N GLY A 284 13.53 6.60 -19.53
CA GLY A 284 14.56 7.60 -19.17
C GLY A 284 14.70 7.87 -17.66
N ASP A 285 13.83 7.31 -16.81
CA ASP A 285 13.92 7.40 -15.36
C ASP A 285 14.81 6.25 -14.83
N THR A 286 16.11 6.50 -14.84
CA THR A 286 17.16 5.54 -14.44
C THR A 286 17.40 5.51 -12.93
N HIS A 287 16.61 6.27 -12.16
CA HIS A 287 16.77 6.40 -10.72
C HIS A 287 15.64 5.71 -9.94
N PRO A 288 15.96 4.86 -8.95
CA PRO A 288 14.98 4.30 -8.02
C PRO A 288 14.18 5.40 -7.33
N LYS A 289 12.86 5.30 -7.36
CA LYS A 289 11.93 6.15 -6.59
C LYS A 289 11.53 5.51 -5.27
N ILE A 290 11.43 4.19 -5.27
CA ILE A 290 11.23 3.38 -4.07
C ILE A 290 12.18 2.19 -4.14
N VAL A 291 12.92 2.01 -3.06
CA VAL A 291 13.96 1.00 -2.90
C VAL A 291 13.40 -0.17 -2.10
N HIS A 292 13.53 -1.39 -2.62
CA HIS A 292 13.11 -2.63 -1.95
C HIS A 292 14.33 -3.42 -1.45
N PHE A 293 14.47 -3.51 -0.13
CA PHE A 293 15.51 -4.31 0.54
C PHE A 293 15.09 -5.78 0.63
N TYR A 294 14.91 -6.42 -0.52
CA TYR A 294 14.46 -7.82 -0.63
C TYR A 294 15.45 -8.83 -0.03
N GLY A 295 15.00 -10.08 0.16
CA GLY A 295 15.83 -11.17 0.69
C GLY A 295 15.87 -11.24 2.21
N ASP A 296 16.80 -12.05 2.74
CA ASP A 296 16.98 -12.33 4.18
C ASP A 296 17.84 -11.29 4.90
N GLN A 297 18.76 -10.63 4.19
CA GLN A 297 19.66 -9.63 4.78
C GLN A 297 19.01 -8.24 4.72
N LYS A 298 18.21 -7.92 5.74
CA LYS A 298 17.60 -6.60 5.90
C LYS A 298 18.62 -5.58 6.44
N PRO A 299 18.46 -4.28 6.16
CA PRO A 299 19.38 -3.25 6.65
C PRO A 299 19.61 -3.30 8.17
N TRP A 300 18.54 -3.59 8.93
CA TRP A 300 18.55 -3.67 10.39
C TRP A 300 19.13 -4.98 10.95
N TYR A 301 19.52 -5.94 10.12
CA TYR A 301 20.27 -7.14 10.55
C TYR A 301 21.78 -6.99 10.38
N SER A 302 22.23 -5.92 9.71
CA SER A 302 23.65 -5.63 9.53
C SER A 302 24.12 -4.62 10.57
N SER A 303 25.37 -4.74 11.01
CA SER A 303 25.99 -3.74 11.87
C SER A 303 26.09 -2.40 11.13
N ARG A 304 25.80 -1.31 11.84
CA ARG A 304 25.97 0.07 11.36
C ARG A 304 27.39 0.37 10.86
N ASN A 305 28.40 -0.39 11.28
CA ASN A 305 29.80 -0.19 10.89
C ASN A 305 30.18 -0.90 9.58
N PHE A 306 29.31 -1.76 9.03
CA PHE A 306 29.54 -2.52 7.79
C PHE A 306 28.36 -2.31 6.85
N GLN A 307 28.23 -1.08 6.36
CA GLN A 307 27.15 -0.71 5.43
C GLN A 307 27.56 -0.99 4.00
N TRP A 308 26.66 -1.62 3.25
CA TRP A 308 26.74 -1.62 1.79
C TRP A 308 26.29 -0.24 1.30
N SER A 309 26.81 0.22 0.16
CA SER A 309 26.56 1.59 -0.34
C SER A 309 25.07 1.88 -0.55
N ASP A 310 24.30 0.85 -0.89
CA ASP A 310 22.85 0.87 -1.08
C ASP A 310 22.04 0.91 0.23
N THR A 311 22.68 0.79 1.40
CA THR A 311 22.04 0.91 2.72
C THR A 311 22.32 2.23 3.44
N ILE A 312 23.19 3.09 2.89
CA ILE A 312 23.62 4.36 3.51
C ILE A 312 22.43 5.29 3.75
N GLU A 313 21.57 5.46 2.75
CA GLU A 313 20.39 6.33 2.85
C GLU A 313 19.39 5.79 3.89
N TRP A 314 19.20 4.46 3.93
CA TRP A 314 18.36 3.81 4.93
C TRP A 314 18.84 4.11 6.35
N TRP A 315 20.15 3.98 6.61
CA TRP A 315 20.73 4.29 7.92
C TRP A 315 20.73 5.78 8.26
N THR A 316 20.82 6.65 7.25
CA THR A 316 20.66 8.10 7.45
C THR A 316 19.28 8.44 7.98
N ILE A 317 18.23 7.80 7.43
CA ILE A 317 16.86 7.96 7.93
C ILE A 317 16.70 7.33 9.33
N ALA A 318 17.28 6.15 9.56
CA ALA A 318 17.29 5.53 10.88
C ALA A 318 17.91 6.44 11.95
N ASP A 319 19.00 7.13 11.63
CA ASP A 319 19.65 8.08 12.54
C ASP A 319 18.76 9.29 12.85
N GLN A 320 18.00 9.80 11.87
CA GLN A 320 17.02 10.86 12.10
C GLN A 320 15.89 10.40 13.05
N ILE A 321 15.44 9.17 12.90
CA ILE A 321 14.41 8.55 13.75
C ILE A 321 14.92 8.45 15.20
N ILE A 322 16.14 7.91 15.37
CA ILE A 322 16.75 7.74 16.70
C ILE A 322 17.00 9.10 17.37
N ALA A 323 17.44 10.10 16.60
CA ALA A 323 17.67 11.45 17.12
C ALA A 323 16.38 12.17 17.55
N SER A 324 15.26 11.90 16.87
CA SER A 324 13.96 12.51 17.18
C SER A 324 13.17 11.80 18.28
N ASP A 325 13.32 10.47 18.40
CA ASP A 325 12.71 9.67 19.48
C ASP A 325 13.66 8.54 19.89
N ASP A 326 14.45 8.76 20.93
CA ASP A 326 15.43 7.77 21.43
C ASP A 326 14.78 6.44 21.85
N SER A 327 13.47 6.41 22.16
CA SER A 327 12.76 5.17 22.47
C SER A 327 12.70 4.18 21.28
N THR A 328 13.01 4.66 20.07
CA THR A 328 13.10 3.84 18.85
C THR A 328 14.43 3.12 18.69
N ARG A 329 15.51 3.56 19.37
CA ARG A 329 16.89 3.06 19.22
C ARG A 329 16.99 1.54 19.25
N ARG A 330 16.30 0.90 20.20
CA ARG A 330 16.27 -0.56 20.39
C ARG A 330 15.81 -1.37 19.17
N PHE A 331 15.09 -0.75 18.23
CA PHE A 331 14.62 -1.44 17.01
C PHE A 331 15.69 -1.43 15.92
N PHE A 332 16.67 -0.52 16.02
CA PHE A 332 17.78 -0.38 15.09
C PHE A 332 19.09 -1.02 15.60
N GLU A 333 19.13 -1.40 16.87
CA GLU A 333 20.23 -2.16 17.46
C GLU A 333 20.03 -3.65 17.21
N LEU A 334 21.12 -4.38 16.91
CA LEU A 334 21.09 -5.82 16.65
C LEU A 334 20.47 -6.55 17.85
N GLN A 335 19.27 -7.10 17.65
CA GLN A 335 18.63 -7.97 18.62
C GLN A 335 19.25 -9.37 18.42
N PHE A 336 20.27 -9.69 19.21
CA PHE A 336 20.85 -11.03 19.29
C PHE A 336 19.96 -11.96 20.14
#